data_AF-A0A4U6QNL7-F1
#
_entry.id   AF-A0A4U6QNL7-F1
#
_cell.length_a   1.000
_cell.length_b   1.000
_cell.length_c   1.000
_cell.angle_alpha   90.00
_cell.angle_beta   90.00
_cell.angle_gamma   90.00
#
_symmetry.space_group_name_H-M   'P 1'
#
loop_
_entity.id
_entity.type
_entity.pdbx_description
1 polymer ?
#
loop_
_entity_poly.entity_id
_entity_poly.type
_entity_poly.pdbx_seq_one_letter_code
_entity_poly.pdbx_strand_id
1 'polypeptide(L)'
;MHIPDGFINAPTCVVGGVVAAGLIAVSVRKAAATLDDRQIPLAGLVAAFIFAVQMLNFPVAGGTSGHLLGGVLAAVLVGPWVGSLALSVVFAVQALVFADGGLTALGLNIILMGYTTCFGGYAVFLLVRKVLPKTATAVVGASAVAAWSGVVLASLVFTFYYAVGGTGGAPLGTVAMAMIGVHMLIGIGEAVITALTVSAVLSSRPDLVHGARDLRPALTIQTPAGAPAAGRAR
;
A
#
# COMPACT_ATOMS: atom_id res chain seq x y z
N MET A 1 -0.15 -2.90 -13.59
CA MET A 1 0.83 -4.01 -13.45
C MET A 1 0.18 -5.31 -13.00
N HIS A 2 -1.15 -5.42 -13.11
CA HIS A 2 -1.83 -6.68 -12.85
C HIS A 2 -1.25 -7.78 -13.74
N ILE A 3 -0.91 -8.91 -13.11
CA ILE A 3 -0.51 -10.14 -13.78
C ILE A 3 -1.79 -10.77 -14.35
N PRO A 4 -1.91 -10.94 -15.67
CA PRO A 4 -3.04 -11.63 -16.28
C PRO A 4 -2.89 -13.15 -16.13
N ASP A 5 -4.00 -13.87 -16.31
CA ASP A 5 -4.00 -15.33 -16.27
C ASP A 5 -3.08 -15.91 -17.35
N GLY A 6 -2.37 -16.98 -16.99
CA GLY A 6 -1.44 -17.66 -17.88
C GLY A 6 -0.09 -16.95 -18.09
N PHE A 7 0.11 -15.73 -17.59
CA PHE A 7 1.39 -14.99 -17.72
C PHE A 7 2.49 -15.54 -16.80
N ILE A 8 2.07 -16.06 -15.65
CA ILE A 8 2.90 -16.78 -14.70
C ILE A 8 2.35 -18.21 -14.59
N ASN A 9 3.24 -19.20 -14.48
CA ASN A 9 2.88 -20.61 -14.45
C ASN A 9 2.02 -20.97 -13.22
N ALA A 10 1.23 -22.03 -13.36
CA ALA A 10 0.30 -22.46 -12.31
C ALA A 10 0.97 -22.75 -10.95
N PRO A 11 2.14 -23.43 -10.87
CA PRO A 11 2.80 -23.67 -9.58
C PRO A 11 3.14 -22.37 -8.82
N THR A 12 3.68 -21.37 -9.51
CA THR A 12 4.03 -20.08 -8.90
C THR A 12 2.79 -19.33 -8.45
N CYS A 13 1.72 -19.35 -9.25
CA CYS A 13 0.41 -18.78 -8.88
C CYS A 13 -0.19 -19.46 -7.64
N VAL A 14 -0.13 -20.79 -7.53
CA VAL A 14 -0.62 -21.53 -6.35
C VAL A 14 0.16 -21.16 -5.10
N VAL A 15 1.50 -21.14 -5.18
CA VAL A 15 2.34 -20.71 -4.04
C VAL A 15 2.02 -19.27 -3.64
N GLY A 16 1.89 -18.37 -4.61
CA GLY A 16 1.47 -16.99 -4.38
C GLY A 16 0.11 -16.89 -3.71
N GLY A 17 -0.86 -17.70 -4.12
CA GLY A 17 -2.18 -17.81 -3.51
C GLY A 17 -2.13 -18.23 -2.04
N VAL A 18 -1.36 -19.28 -1.72
CA VAL A 18 -1.18 -19.76 -0.33
C VAL A 18 -0.51 -18.69 0.54
N VAL A 19 0.55 -18.06 0.05
CA VAL A 19 1.25 -16.99 0.78
C VAL A 19 0.32 -15.78 0.98
N ALA A 20 -0.42 -15.36 -0.04
CA ALA A 20 -1.37 -14.26 0.05
C ALA A 20 -2.47 -14.54 1.08
N ALA A 21 -3.02 -15.76 1.10
CA ALA A 21 -4.02 -16.16 2.09
C ALA A 21 -3.47 -16.09 3.53
N GLY A 22 -2.24 -16.56 3.75
CA GLY A 22 -1.56 -16.45 5.05
C GLY A 22 -1.35 -14.99 5.47
N LEU A 23 -0.90 -14.14 4.54
CA LEU A 23 -0.72 -12.71 4.79
C LEU A 23 -2.06 -12.03 5.12
N ILE A 24 -3.12 -12.31 4.38
CA ILE A 24 -4.47 -11.79 4.65
C ILE A 24 -4.95 -12.23 6.03
N ALA A 25 -4.77 -13.50 6.40
CA ALA A 25 -5.18 -14.01 7.71
C ALA A 25 -4.45 -13.28 8.85
N VAL A 26 -3.15 -13.02 8.70
CA VAL A 26 -2.37 -12.22 9.66
C VAL A 26 -2.88 -10.78 9.69
N SER A 27 -3.13 -10.18 8.53
CA SER A 27 -3.61 -8.81 8.42
C SER A 27 -4.98 -8.62 9.05
N VAL A 28 -5.93 -9.56 8.88
CA VAL A 28 -7.23 -9.53 9.55
C VAL A 28 -7.05 -9.53 11.06
N ARG A 29 -6.21 -10.42 11.61
CA ARG A 29 -5.94 -10.47 13.06
C ARG A 29 -5.31 -9.18 13.58
N LYS A 30 -4.35 -8.60 12.86
CA LYS A 30 -3.67 -7.36 13.25
C LYS A 30 -4.58 -6.14 13.11
N ALA A 31 -5.39 -6.10 12.05
CA ALA A 31 -6.38 -5.06 11.81
C ALA A 31 -7.45 -5.07 12.91
N ALA A 32 -8.02 -6.23 13.26
CA ALA A 32 -9.01 -6.35 14.32
C ALA A 32 -8.49 -5.87 15.70
N ALA A 33 -7.19 -6.02 15.96
CA ALA A 33 -6.56 -5.53 17.19
C ALA A 33 -6.23 -4.02 17.19
N THR A 34 -6.32 -3.35 16.05
CA THR A 34 -5.83 -1.97 15.87
C THR A 34 -6.83 -1.01 15.25
N LEU A 35 -7.93 -1.50 14.67
CA LEU A 35 -8.99 -0.67 14.12
C LEU A 35 -9.82 -0.04 15.22
N ASP A 36 -9.80 1.29 15.24
CA ASP A 36 -10.80 2.12 15.91
C ASP A 36 -12.01 2.29 14.97
N ASP A 37 -13.22 2.46 15.51
CA ASP A 37 -14.47 2.60 14.77
C ASP A 37 -14.41 3.75 13.74
N ARG A 38 -13.59 4.77 14.01
CA ARG A 38 -13.36 5.91 13.13
C ARG A 38 -12.49 5.59 11.92
N GLN A 39 -11.69 4.53 11.97
CA GLN A 39 -10.78 4.13 10.89
C GLN A 39 -11.48 3.24 9.84
N ILE A 40 -12.59 2.60 10.19
CA ILE A 40 -13.35 1.73 9.27
C ILE A 40 -13.88 2.53 8.05
N PRO A 41 -14.59 3.67 8.22
CA PRO A 41 -15.08 4.43 7.07
C PRO A 41 -13.94 4.98 6.21
N LEU A 42 -12.83 5.38 6.84
CA LEU A 42 -11.66 5.87 6.12
C LEU A 42 -11.02 4.77 5.27
N ALA A 43 -10.91 3.55 5.78
CA ALA A 43 -10.39 2.41 5.02
C ALA A 43 -11.27 2.13 3.79
N GLY A 44 -12.59 2.19 3.93
CA GLY A 44 -13.53 2.07 2.81
C GLY A 44 -13.37 3.18 1.78
N LEU A 45 -13.26 4.44 2.22
CA LEU A 45 -13.05 5.59 1.33
C LEU A 45 -11.72 5.50 0.57
N VAL A 46 -10.65 5.13 1.27
CA VAL A 46 -9.32 4.91 0.69
C VAL A 46 -9.37 3.79 -0.35
N ALA A 47 -10.04 2.67 -0.04
CA ALA A 47 -10.24 1.57 -0.98
C ALA A 47 -10.97 2.03 -2.24
N ALA A 48 -12.08 2.74 -2.08
CA ALA A 48 -12.89 3.25 -3.20
C ALA A 48 -12.10 4.25 -4.07
N PHE A 49 -11.37 5.17 -3.45
CA PHE A 49 -10.51 6.12 -4.15
C PHE A 49 -9.43 5.41 -4.96
N ILE A 50 -8.70 4.47 -4.33
CA ILE A 50 -7.63 3.73 -5.01
C ILE A 50 -8.21 2.88 -6.14
N PHE A 51 -9.33 2.20 -5.92
CA PHE A 51 -10.03 1.46 -6.97
C PHE A 51 -10.33 2.37 -8.18
N ALA A 52 -10.95 3.53 -7.96
CA ALA A 52 -11.32 4.45 -9.04
C ALA A 52 -10.09 4.94 -9.82
N VAL A 53 -9.02 5.28 -9.11
CA VAL A 53 -7.77 5.78 -9.70
C VAL A 53 -7.00 4.66 -10.43
N GLN A 54 -7.09 3.42 -9.97
CA GLN A 54 -6.50 2.25 -10.63
C GLN A 54 -7.16 1.89 -11.96
N MET A 55 -8.45 2.21 -12.11
CA MET A 55 -9.15 2.02 -13.39
C MET A 55 -8.66 2.97 -14.49
N LEU A 56 -7.87 3.99 -14.15
CA LEU A 56 -7.11 4.77 -15.11
C LEU A 56 -5.80 4.03 -15.45
N ASN A 57 -5.90 3.02 -16.31
CA ASN A 57 -4.75 2.23 -16.74
C ASN A 57 -4.25 2.61 -18.14
N PHE A 58 -2.95 2.42 -18.36
CA PHE A 58 -2.26 2.67 -19.62
C PHE A 58 -1.55 1.39 -20.08
N PRO A 59 -1.53 1.07 -21.38
CA PRO A 59 -0.85 -0.12 -21.87
C PRO A 59 0.68 0.00 -21.73
N VAL A 60 1.34 -1.07 -21.28
CA VAL A 60 2.79 -1.17 -21.12
C VAL A 60 3.30 -2.38 -21.92
N ALA A 61 4.58 -2.34 -22.33
CA ALA A 61 5.20 -3.42 -23.08
C ALA A 61 5.08 -4.79 -22.38
N GLY A 62 5.00 -5.86 -23.18
CA GLY A 62 4.89 -7.24 -22.68
C GLY A 62 3.50 -7.66 -22.21
N GLY A 63 2.43 -6.98 -22.67
CA GLY A 63 1.05 -7.39 -22.41
C GLY A 63 0.54 -7.06 -20.99
N THR A 64 1.23 -6.15 -20.29
CA THR A 64 0.83 -5.69 -18.95
C THR A 64 0.37 -4.24 -19.00
N SER A 65 -0.32 -3.80 -17.95
CA SER A 65 -0.76 -2.41 -17.80
C SER A 65 0.15 -1.65 -16.83
N GLY A 66 0.14 -0.33 -16.93
CA GLY A 66 0.70 0.62 -15.98
C GLY A 66 -0.44 1.43 -15.39
N HIS A 67 -0.50 1.52 -14.07
CA HIS A 67 -1.47 2.32 -13.34
C HIS A 67 -0.90 2.64 -11.96
N LEU A 68 -1.64 3.44 -11.21
CA LEU A 68 -1.31 3.80 -9.83
C LEU A 68 -1.55 2.62 -8.89
N LEU A 69 -0.72 2.42 -7.86
CA LEU A 69 -0.79 1.24 -6.99
C LEU A 69 -1.53 1.53 -5.68
N GLY A 70 -1.42 2.74 -5.14
CA GLY A 70 -2.16 3.23 -3.99
C GLY A 70 -1.76 2.67 -2.62
N GLY A 71 -0.88 1.67 -2.52
CA GLY A 71 -0.65 1.02 -1.23
C GLY A 71 0.19 1.80 -0.23
N VAL A 72 1.09 2.69 -0.67
CA VAL A 72 1.77 3.62 0.26
C VAL A 72 0.77 4.66 0.77
N LEU A 73 -0.06 5.22 -0.11
CA LEU A 73 -1.15 6.11 0.28
C LEU A 73 -2.05 5.43 1.32
N ALA A 74 -2.48 4.18 1.07
CA ALA A 74 -3.28 3.42 2.01
C ALA A 74 -2.55 3.20 3.35
N ALA A 75 -1.29 2.77 3.31
CA ALA A 75 -0.50 2.51 4.52
C ALA A 75 -0.25 3.78 5.35
N VAL A 76 -0.02 4.93 4.72
CA VAL A 76 0.15 6.21 5.41
C VAL A 76 -1.16 6.69 6.02
N LEU A 77 -2.30 6.50 5.35
CA LEU A 77 -3.60 6.96 5.87
C LEU A 77 -4.16 6.05 6.95
N VAL A 78 -4.25 4.74 6.70
CA VAL A 78 -4.95 3.79 7.59
C VAL A 78 -4.02 2.76 8.25
N GLY A 79 -2.74 2.74 7.90
CA GLY A 79 -1.76 1.76 8.39
C GLY A 79 -1.58 0.59 7.43
N PRO A 80 -0.42 -0.09 7.45
CA PRO A 80 -0.06 -1.10 6.45
C PRO A 80 -0.97 -2.34 6.48
N TRP A 81 -1.38 -2.79 7.67
CA TRP A 81 -2.28 -3.94 7.83
C TRP A 81 -3.66 -3.65 7.22
N VAL A 82 -4.29 -2.53 7.60
CA VAL A 82 -5.61 -2.14 7.10
C VAL A 82 -5.56 -1.80 5.61
N GLY A 83 -4.52 -1.07 5.18
CA GLY A 83 -4.32 -0.72 3.78
C GLY A 83 -4.15 -1.95 2.88
N SER A 84 -3.38 -2.95 3.32
CA SER A 84 -3.20 -4.19 2.55
C SER A 84 -4.49 -5.01 2.43
N LEU A 85 -5.36 -5.01 3.46
CA LEU A 85 -6.68 -5.63 3.38
C LEU A 85 -7.60 -4.90 2.41
N ALA A 86 -7.64 -3.57 2.50
CA ALA A 86 -8.40 -2.73 1.58
C ALA A 86 -7.98 -2.99 0.13
N LEU A 87 -6.69 -3.02 -0.15
CA LEU A 87 -6.18 -3.36 -1.49
C LEU A 87 -6.47 -4.79 -1.91
N SER A 88 -6.41 -5.76 -0.99
CA SER A 88 -6.78 -7.15 -1.29
C SER A 88 -8.23 -7.26 -1.77
N VAL A 89 -9.15 -6.51 -1.14
CA VAL A 89 -10.56 -6.43 -1.57
C VAL A 89 -10.67 -5.74 -2.93
N VAL A 90 -9.97 -4.63 -3.14
CA VAL A 90 -9.93 -3.91 -4.43
C VAL A 90 -9.50 -4.84 -5.57
N PHE A 91 -8.40 -5.58 -5.38
CA PHE A 91 -7.89 -6.50 -6.41
C PHE A 91 -8.81 -7.69 -6.65
N ALA A 92 -9.48 -8.20 -5.61
CA ALA A 92 -10.47 -9.25 -5.77
C ALA A 92 -11.65 -8.77 -6.62
N VAL A 93 -12.17 -7.56 -6.36
CA VAL A 93 -13.25 -6.96 -7.15
C VAL A 93 -12.80 -6.69 -8.59
N GLN A 94 -11.61 -6.15 -8.79
CA GLN A 94 -11.05 -5.89 -10.13
C GLN A 94 -10.92 -7.18 -10.95
N ALA A 95 -10.39 -8.25 -10.35
CA ALA A 95 -10.25 -9.53 -11.03
C ALA A 95 -11.62 -10.19 -11.33
N LEU A 96 -12.58 -10.13 -10.39
CA LEU A 96 -13.87 -10.81 -10.52
C LEU A 96 -14.88 -10.06 -11.40
N VAL A 97 -14.92 -8.73 -11.32
CA VAL A 97 -15.98 -7.91 -11.93
C VAL A 97 -15.48 -7.14 -13.15
N PHE A 98 -14.23 -6.70 -13.14
CA PHE A 98 -13.67 -5.86 -14.19
C PHE A 98 -12.71 -6.62 -15.11
N ALA A 99 -12.44 -7.90 -14.81
CA ALA A 99 -11.44 -8.72 -15.51
C ALA A 99 -10.05 -8.03 -15.61
N ASP A 100 -9.72 -7.18 -14.63
CA ASP A 100 -8.43 -6.49 -14.54
C ASP A 100 -7.50 -7.27 -13.62
N GLY A 101 -6.66 -8.11 -14.24
CA GLY A 101 -5.82 -9.10 -13.59
C GLY A 101 -6.41 -10.50 -13.58
N GLY A 102 -5.52 -11.49 -13.49
CA GLY A 102 -5.88 -12.90 -13.53
C GLY A 102 -6.45 -13.41 -12.22
N LEU A 103 -7.46 -14.29 -12.31
CA LEU A 103 -8.04 -14.97 -11.15
C LEU A 103 -7.05 -15.99 -10.57
N THR A 104 -6.33 -16.70 -11.43
CA THR A 104 -5.28 -17.63 -10.98
C THR A 104 -4.08 -16.89 -10.41
N ALA A 105 -3.80 -15.68 -10.91
CA ALA A 105 -2.72 -14.82 -10.45
C ALA A 105 -3.12 -13.88 -9.30
N LEU A 106 -4.36 -13.94 -8.79
CA LEU A 106 -4.88 -12.99 -7.78
C LEU A 106 -3.99 -12.91 -6.54
N GLY A 107 -3.51 -14.05 -6.03
CA GLY A 107 -2.60 -14.07 -4.88
C GLY A 107 -1.29 -13.34 -5.16
N LEU A 108 -0.71 -13.52 -6.35
CA LEU A 108 0.49 -12.80 -6.76
C LEU A 108 0.22 -11.30 -6.87
N ASN A 109 -0.91 -10.89 -7.45
CA ASN A 109 -1.31 -9.47 -7.54
C ASN A 109 -1.46 -8.82 -6.16
N ILE A 110 -2.07 -9.53 -5.21
CA ILE A 110 -2.22 -9.09 -3.81
C ILE A 110 -0.85 -8.88 -3.16
N ILE A 111 0.09 -9.81 -3.33
CA ILE A 111 1.44 -9.65 -2.76
C ILE A 111 2.20 -8.54 -3.48
N LEU A 112 2.18 -8.57 -4.81
CA LEU A 112 2.92 -7.69 -5.70
C LEU A 112 2.60 -6.22 -5.48
N MET A 113 1.31 -5.88 -5.44
CA MET A 113 0.87 -4.49 -5.35
C MET A 113 0.42 -4.15 -3.95
N GLY A 114 -0.32 -5.04 -3.28
CA GLY A 114 -0.87 -4.79 -1.96
C GLY A 114 0.21 -4.79 -0.89
N TYR A 115 0.77 -5.96 -0.61
CA TYR A 115 1.73 -6.11 0.48
C TYR A 115 3.06 -5.42 0.20
N THR A 116 3.60 -5.55 -1.01
CA THR A 116 4.90 -4.95 -1.36
C THR A 116 4.88 -3.43 -1.19
N THR A 117 3.82 -2.74 -1.62
CA THR A 117 3.77 -1.29 -1.47
C THR A 117 3.31 -0.87 -0.07
N CYS A 118 2.30 -1.54 0.51
CA CYS A 118 1.83 -1.22 1.86
C CYS A 118 2.89 -1.46 2.93
N PHE A 119 3.76 -2.47 2.80
CA PHE A 119 4.80 -2.75 3.79
C PHE A 119 6.17 -2.26 3.34
N GLY A 120 6.59 -2.61 2.12
CA GLY A 120 7.91 -2.20 1.60
C GLY A 120 7.99 -0.69 1.38
N GLY A 121 6.99 -0.11 0.71
CA GLY A 121 6.91 1.35 0.56
C GLY A 121 6.72 2.07 1.90
N TYR A 122 5.90 1.53 2.81
CA TYR A 122 5.76 2.12 4.15
C TYR A 122 7.04 2.02 5.00
N ALA A 123 7.85 0.97 4.82
CA ALA A 123 9.16 0.90 5.44
C ALA A 123 10.07 2.03 4.93
N VAL A 124 10.04 2.35 3.64
CA VAL A 124 10.72 3.54 3.09
C VAL A 124 10.19 4.81 3.73
N PHE A 125 8.86 4.97 3.87
CA PHE A 125 8.26 6.11 4.57
C PHE A 125 8.83 6.28 5.98
N LEU A 126 8.88 5.20 6.77
CA LEU A 126 9.44 5.21 8.13
C LEU A 126 10.93 5.57 8.13
N LEU A 127 11.72 5.04 7.19
CA LEU A 127 13.15 5.35 7.09
C LEU A 127 13.38 6.83 6.75
N VAL A 128 12.63 7.39 5.81
CA VAL A 128 12.71 8.81 5.47
C VAL A 128 12.26 9.68 6.65
N ARG A 129 11.21 9.27 7.38
CA ARG A 129 10.74 9.98 8.59
C ARG A 129 11.74 9.99 9.74
N LYS A 130 12.71 9.06 9.80
CA LYS A 130 13.76 9.08 10.83
C LYS A 130 14.72 10.26 10.69
N VAL A 131 14.92 10.77 9.48
CA VAL A 131 15.89 11.84 9.20
C VAL A 131 15.25 13.20 8.95
N LEU A 132 13.95 13.24 8.70
CA LEU A 132 13.19 14.48 8.50
C LEU A 132 12.64 15.05 9.81
N PRO A 133 12.41 16.38 9.89
CA PRO A 133 11.79 16.99 11.05
C PRO A 133 10.35 16.49 11.27
N LYS A 134 9.88 16.57 12.52
CA LYS A 134 8.51 16.19 12.90
C LYS A 134 7.49 17.27 12.49
N THR A 135 7.27 17.43 11.19
CA THR A 135 6.29 18.37 10.62
C THR A 135 5.34 17.68 9.65
N ALA A 136 4.19 18.32 9.36
CA ALA A 136 3.25 17.83 8.35
C ALA A 136 3.89 17.79 6.95
N THR A 137 4.67 18.80 6.58
CA THR A 137 5.40 18.85 5.30
C THR A 137 6.37 17.68 5.16
N ALA A 138 7.04 17.28 6.25
CA ALA A 138 7.90 16.10 6.23
C ALA A 138 7.12 14.78 6.06
N VAL A 139 5.89 14.68 6.59
CA VAL A 139 5.02 13.53 6.32
C VAL A 139 4.64 13.47 4.84
N VAL A 140 4.24 14.60 4.25
CA VAL A 140 3.89 14.69 2.82
C VAL A 140 5.09 14.32 1.94
N GLY A 141 6.25 14.93 2.18
CA GLY A 141 7.47 14.63 1.42
C GLY A 141 7.94 13.18 1.57
N ALA A 142 7.91 12.63 2.79
CA ALA A 142 8.23 11.21 3.02
C ALA A 142 7.25 10.27 2.31
N SER A 143 5.96 10.63 2.26
CA SER A 143 4.94 9.85 1.57
C SER A 143 5.16 9.84 0.06
N ALA A 144 5.58 10.96 -0.52
CA ALA A 144 5.91 11.06 -1.94
C ALA A 144 7.10 10.15 -2.31
N VAL A 145 8.20 10.23 -1.55
CA VAL A 145 9.39 9.40 -1.76
C VAL A 145 9.03 7.92 -1.61
N ALA A 146 8.31 7.57 -0.55
CA ALA A 146 7.88 6.21 -0.29
C ALA A 146 6.97 5.66 -1.40
N ALA A 147 6.05 6.47 -1.92
CA ALA A 147 5.14 6.08 -3.00
C ALA A 147 5.91 5.76 -4.29
N TRP A 148 6.83 6.63 -4.71
CA TRP A 148 7.71 6.37 -5.85
C TRP A 148 8.51 5.08 -5.65
N SER A 149 9.19 4.94 -4.49
CA SER A 149 9.98 3.76 -4.18
C SER A 149 9.13 2.48 -4.10
N GLY A 150 7.89 2.57 -3.62
CA GLY A 150 6.95 1.46 -3.55
C GLY A 150 6.58 0.94 -4.94
N VAL A 151 6.32 1.83 -5.89
CA VAL A 151 6.03 1.46 -7.29
C VAL A 151 7.24 0.80 -7.95
N VAL A 152 8.44 1.35 -7.76
CA VAL A 152 9.68 0.74 -8.26
C VAL A 152 9.91 -0.63 -7.62
N LEU A 153 9.73 -0.76 -6.30
CA LEU A 153 9.87 -2.03 -5.59
C LEU A 153 8.89 -3.08 -6.12
N ALA A 154 7.63 -2.71 -6.34
CA ALA A 154 6.65 -3.61 -6.93
C ALA A 154 7.08 -4.06 -8.34
N SER A 155 7.61 -3.17 -9.18
CA SER A 155 8.10 -3.54 -10.53
C SER A 155 9.28 -4.53 -10.49
N LEU A 156 10.12 -4.45 -9.47
CA LEU A 156 11.20 -5.41 -9.22
C LEU A 156 10.63 -6.77 -8.77
N VAL A 157 9.62 -6.77 -7.89
CA VAL A 157 8.93 -8.00 -7.46
C VAL A 157 8.23 -8.67 -8.63
N PHE A 158 7.60 -7.91 -9.54
CA PHE A 158 7.04 -8.45 -10.77
C PHE A 158 8.12 -9.14 -11.62
N THR A 159 9.26 -8.48 -11.81
CA THR A 159 10.39 -9.01 -12.58
C THR A 159 10.92 -10.30 -11.96
N PHE A 160 10.95 -10.38 -10.63
CA PHE A 160 11.28 -11.60 -9.91
C PHE A 160 10.26 -12.72 -10.17
N TYR A 161 8.95 -12.45 -10.09
CA TYR A 161 7.93 -13.45 -10.42
C TYR A 161 8.06 -13.95 -11.86
N TYR A 162 8.35 -13.06 -12.80
CA TYR A 162 8.59 -13.44 -14.19
C TYR A 162 9.84 -14.32 -14.35
N ALA A 163 10.92 -14.04 -13.61
CA ALA A 163 12.12 -14.88 -13.63
C ALA A 163 11.86 -16.30 -13.09
N VAL A 164 10.96 -16.44 -12.10
CA VAL A 164 10.63 -17.74 -11.49
C VAL A 164 9.65 -18.54 -12.33
N GLY A 165 8.63 -17.89 -12.89
CA GLY A 165 7.48 -18.60 -13.48
C GLY A 165 6.92 -17.99 -14.75
N GLY A 166 7.59 -17.02 -15.37
CA GLY A 166 7.13 -16.37 -16.60
C GLY A 166 6.95 -17.36 -17.76
N THR A 167 5.83 -17.24 -18.47
CA THR A 167 5.47 -18.14 -19.59
C THR A 167 5.58 -17.45 -20.96
N GLY A 168 5.72 -16.13 -20.99
CA GLY A 168 5.62 -15.32 -22.22
C GLY A 168 6.83 -15.36 -23.16
N GLY A 169 7.88 -16.13 -22.85
CA GLY A 169 9.05 -16.35 -23.72
C GLY A 169 9.97 -15.13 -23.94
N ALA A 170 9.60 -13.94 -23.48
CA ALA A 170 10.43 -12.75 -23.59
C ALA A 170 11.68 -12.87 -22.70
N PRO A 171 12.86 -12.36 -23.13
CA PRO A 171 14.05 -12.34 -22.30
C PRO A 171 13.80 -11.55 -21.01
N LEU A 172 14.30 -12.07 -19.88
CA LEU A 172 14.13 -11.42 -18.57
C LEU A 172 14.60 -9.96 -18.56
N GLY A 173 15.74 -9.67 -19.20
CA GLY A 173 16.27 -8.31 -19.29
C GLY A 173 15.33 -7.35 -20.01
N THR A 174 14.62 -7.80 -21.04
CA THR A 174 13.64 -7.00 -21.77
C THR A 174 12.43 -6.69 -20.88
N VAL A 175 11.92 -7.69 -20.16
CA VAL A 175 10.81 -7.50 -19.22
C VAL A 175 11.21 -6.58 -18.07
N ALA A 176 12.40 -6.77 -17.50
CA ALA A 176 12.93 -5.93 -16.44
C ALA A 176 13.05 -4.46 -16.87
N MET A 177 13.64 -4.21 -18.04
CA MET A 177 13.78 -2.85 -18.57
C MET A 177 12.43 -2.18 -18.83
N ALA A 178 11.48 -2.91 -19.42
CA ALA A 178 10.14 -2.39 -19.67
C ALA A 178 9.39 -2.09 -18.36
N MET A 179 9.40 -3.03 -17.42
CA MET A 179 8.67 -2.90 -16.15
C MET A 179 9.28 -1.81 -15.29
N ILE A 180 10.57 -1.87 -14.99
CA ILE A 180 11.22 -0.90 -14.10
C ILE A 180 11.22 0.49 -14.76
N GLY A 181 11.54 0.56 -16.06
CA GLY A 181 11.59 1.83 -16.80
C GLY A 181 10.27 2.59 -16.77
N VAL A 182 9.17 1.95 -17.16
CA VAL A 182 7.85 2.59 -17.19
C VAL A 182 7.35 2.89 -15.77
N HIS A 183 7.60 2.00 -14.81
CA HIS A 183 7.13 2.20 -13.44
C HIS A 183 7.93 3.26 -12.67
N MET A 184 9.17 3.56 -13.07
CA MET A 184 9.88 4.75 -12.57
C MET A 184 9.16 6.05 -12.95
N LEU A 185 8.57 6.12 -14.15
CA LEU A 185 7.79 7.28 -14.62
C LEU A 185 6.40 7.32 -13.96
N ILE A 186 5.70 6.19 -13.93
CA ILE A 186 4.39 6.07 -13.26
C ILE A 186 4.53 6.41 -11.77
N GLY A 187 5.62 5.99 -11.14
CA GLY A 187 5.93 6.30 -9.74
C GLY A 187 5.99 7.80 -9.45
N ILE A 188 6.29 8.65 -10.44
CA ILE A 188 6.25 10.11 -10.27
C ILE A 188 4.80 10.56 -10.09
N GLY A 189 3.88 10.07 -10.93
CA GLY A 189 2.45 10.31 -10.79
C GLY A 189 1.92 9.81 -9.44
N GLU A 190 2.34 8.62 -9.02
CA GLU A 190 1.99 8.05 -7.71
C GLU A 190 2.48 8.94 -6.56
N ALA A 191 3.72 9.44 -6.63
CA ALA A 191 4.28 10.32 -5.62
C ALA A 191 3.50 11.63 -5.51
N VAL A 192 3.15 12.23 -6.64
CA VAL A 192 2.35 13.47 -6.69
C VAL A 192 0.96 13.24 -6.10
N ILE A 193 0.25 12.22 -6.55
CA ILE A 193 -1.10 11.92 -6.08
C ILE A 193 -1.08 11.57 -4.59
N THR A 194 -0.14 10.74 -4.16
CA THR A 194 0.02 10.40 -2.74
C THR A 194 0.30 11.66 -1.91
N ALA A 195 1.21 12.52 -2.34
CA ALA A 195 1.54 13.76 -1.64
C ALA A 195 0.32 14.70 -1.53
N LEU A 196 -0.41 14.90 -2.64
CA LEU A 196 -1.60 15.75 -2.68
C LEU A 196 -2.70 15.21 -1.77
N THR A 197 -3.01 13.91 -1.86
CA THR A 197 -4.04 13.28 -1.03
C THR A 197 -3.66 13.30 0.44
N VAL A 198 -2.42 12.94 0.81
CA VAL A 198 -1.95 12.99 2.20
C VAL A 198 -1.99 14.43 2.74
N SER A 199 -1.55 15.41 1.95
CA SER A 199 -1.61 16.83 2.31
C SER A 199 -3.05 17.30 2.57
N ALA A 200 -3.97 16.95 1.67
CA ALA A 200 -5.39 17.30 1.82
C ALA A 200 -6.00 16.69 3.09
N VAL A 201 -5.77 15.40 3.33
CA VAL A 201 -6.29 14.73 4.54
C VAL A 201 -5.65 15.29 5.81
N LEU A 202 -4.34 15.56 5.81
CA LEU A 202 -3.68 16.21 6.95
C LEU A 202 -4.24 17.61 7.25
N SER A 203 -4.63 18.36 6.22
CA SER A 203 -5.17 19.71 6.38
C SER A 203 -6.61 19.70 6.91
N SER A 204 -7.42 18.70 6.53
CA SER A 204 -8.83 18.62 6.94
C SER A 204 -9.07 17.77 8.19
N ARG A 205 -8.35 16.65 8.35
CA ARG A 205 -8.53 15.64 9.40
C ARG A 205 -7.19 15.00 9.82
N PRO A 206 -6.27 15.78 10.44
CA PRO A 206 -4.96 15.26 10.87
C PRO A 206 -5.08 14.12 11.90
N ASP A 207 -6.19 14.06 12.64
CA ASP A 207 -6.53 12.99 13.59
C ASP A 207 -6.75 11.63 12.93
N LEU A 208 -6.91 11.57 11.60
CA LEU A 208 -7.14 10.34 10.87
C LEU A 208 -5.88 9.74 10.25
N VAL A 209 -4.82 10.52 10.05
CA VAL A 209 -3.61 10.05 9.34
C VAL A 209 -2.75 9.18 10.24
N HIS A 210 -2.60 7.91 9.88
CA HIS A 210 -1.79 6.94 10.62
C HIS A 210 -0.30 7.31 10.65
N GLY A 211 0.26 7.73 9.51
CA GLY A 211 1.67 8.09 9.36
C GLY A 211 2.08 9.41 10.06
N ALA A 212 1.12 10.15 10.60
CA ALA A 212 1.33 11.42 11.32
C ALA A 212 0.96 11.33 12.81
N ARG A 213 0.78 10.12 13.35
CA ARG A 213 0.42 9.91 14.76
C ARG A 213 1.41 10.56 15.74
N ASP A 214 2.68 10.68 15.36
CA ASP A 214 3.73 11.30 16.17
C ASP A 214 3.64 12.83 16.24
N LEU A 215 2.80 13.45 15.40
CA LEU A 215 2.52 14.88 15.42
C LEU A 215 1.36 15.25 16.36
N ARG A 216 0.67 14.27 16.92
CA ARG A 216 -0.46 14.52 17.83
C ARG A 216 0.05 15.00 19.20
N PRO A 217 -0.55 16.03 19.80
CA PRO A 217 -0.24 16.41 21.18
C PRO A 217 -0.40 15.20 22.11
N ALA A 218 0.52 15.03 23.06
CA ALA A 218 0.37 14.03 24.10
C ALA A 218 -0.94 14.30 24.86
N LEU A 219 -1.78 13.27 25.01
CA LEU A 219 -3.00 13.37 25.82
C LEU A 219 -2.60 13.64 27.27
N THR A 220 -2.66 14.89 27.71
CA THR A 220 -2.63 15.23 29.12
C THR A 220 -3.92 14.76 29.75
N ILE A 221 -3.84 13.70 30.56
CA ILE A 221 -4.93 13.33 31.47
C ILE A 221 -5.07 14.50 32.44
N GLN A 222 -6.13 15.29 32.27
CA GLN A 222 -6.51 16.25 33.29
C GLN A 222 -7.01 15.45 34.48
N THR A 223 -6.18 15.29 35.50
CA THR A 223 -6.64 14.85 36.81
C THR A 223 -7.68 15.88 37.28
N PRO A 224 -8.90 15.46 37.66
CA PRO A 224 -9.92 16.39 38.14
C PRO A 224 -9.33 17.29 39.23
N ALA A 225 -9.51 18.60 39.12
CA ALA A 225 -9.10 19.55 40.14
C ALA A 225 -9.78 19.16 41.47
N GLY A 226 -9.00 18.62 42.42
CA GLY A 226 -9.49 18.14 43.71
C GLY A 226 -9.32 16.65 44.00
N ALA A 227 -8.70 15.85 43.11
CA ALA A 227 -8.34 14.48 43.46
C ALA A 227 -7.31 14.48 44.62
N PRO A 228 -7.61 13.86 45.78
CA PRO A 228 -6.68 13.86 46.90
C PRO A 228 -5.39 13.16 46.50
N ALA A 229 -4.24 13.74 46.87
CA ALA A 229 -2.94 13.13 46.66
C ALA A 229 -2.94 11.74 47.29
N ALA A 230 -2.86 10.69 46.45
CA ALA A 230 -2.74 9.33 46.92
C ALA A 230 -1.46 9.26 47.76
N GLY A 231 -1.64 9.14 49.08
CA GLY A 231 -0.56 9.06 50.04
C GLY A 231 0.38 7.92 49.67
N ARG A 232 1.68 8.20 49.67
CA ARG A 232 2.72 7.18 49.54
C ARG A 232 2.55 6.20 50.71
N ALA A 233 2.04 5.00 50.43
CA ALA A 233 2.20 3.87 51.33
C ALA A 233 3.68 3.48 51.36
N ARG A 234 4.25 3.46 52.56
CA ARG A 234 5.62 3.00 52.86
C ARG A 234 5.77 1.52 52.61
#